data_AF-A0A8J6LTC9-F1
#
_entry.id   AF-A0A8J6LTC9-F1
#
_cell.length_a   1.000
_cell.length_b   1.000
_cell.length_c   1.000
_cell.angle_alpha   90.00
_cell.angle_beta   90.00
_cell.angle_gamma   90.00
#
_symmetry.space_group_name_H-M   'P 1'
#
loop_
_entity.id
_entity.type
_entity.pdbx_description
1 polymer ?
#
loop_
_entity_poly.entity_id
_entity_poly.type
_entity_poly.pdbx_seq_one_letter_code
_entity_poly.pdbx_strand_id
1 'polypeptide(L)'
;MSDAQPGHSRKFGARRAIATAAVLGAAAVTLVGLSSPAQAAGSRGAGYVWANQASAPSYTPSSTYQWNSTNAQNTITRSGLGTYTIRYPGLGITGGTVHVTSYGASSDRCKVQSWGPSGNDQQVNIRCFTLSGAPTDSMFTATYTNVTRVASGRKLGYVWAGSPTASAYTPSTTYQGNSTGATNTVTRTTAGTYSVTMPGLSGARGDVQVTAYGTGSEYCKVTGWGPSGTNQNIGVKCFTTAGAPADAMFTMTYVDRSNILGVGVCCTPDGNPSAYAWANQPSAASYAPSSTYQFAGFDGNQGTITRSAVGTYG
;
A
#
# COMPACT_ATOMS: atom_id res chain seq x y z
N MET A 1 39.20 -61.53 -59.18
CA MET A 1 37.76 -61.31 -59.44
C MET A 1 37.08 -62.63 -59.14
N SER A 2 36.63 -62.82 -57.90
CA SER A 2 36.26 -64.13 -57.36
C SER A 2 34.78 -64.19 -56.97
N ASP A 3 34.12 -65.21 -57.53
CA ASP A 3 33.12 -66.16 -57.01
C ASP A 3 31.86 -65.72 -56.23
N ALA A 4 30.71 -65.95 -56.90
CA ALA A 4 29.69 -66.97 -56.64
C ALA A 4 29.34 -67.46 -55.20
N GLN A 5 28.06 -67.23 -54.81
CA GLN A 5 27.05 -68.14 -54.17
C GLN A 5 27.42 -68.97 -52.88
N PRO A 6 26.48 -69.68 -52.20
CA PRO A 6 25.35 -69.20 -51.38
C PRO A 6 25.15 -69.94 -50.02
N GLY A 7 24.18 -69.46 -49.21
CA GLY A 7 23.24 -70.30 -48.46
C GLY A 7 23.56 -70.69 -46.99
N HIS A 8 22.66 -70.36 -46.05
CA HIS A 8 21.70 -71.32 -45.49
C HIS A 8 20.84 -70.76 -44.32
N SER A 9 19.64 -71.34 -44.26
CA SER A 9 18.50 -71.08 -43.37
C SER A 9 18.74 -71.57 -41.93
N ARG A 10 18.14 -70.92 -40.91
CA ARG A 10 17.11 -71.51 -40.00
C ARG A 10 16.84 -70.69 -38.72
N LYS A 11 15.54 -70.43 -38.53
CA LYS A 11 14.66 -70.63 -37.36
C LYS A 11 15.17 -70.36 -35.92
N PHE A 12 14.45 -69.42 -35.30
CA PHE A 12 13.93 -69.38 -33.92
C PHE A 12 14.44 -70.41 -32.91
N GLY A 13 15.04 -69.90 -31.83
CA GLY A 13 15.21 -70.59 -30.55
C GLY A 13 15.32 -69.57 -29.43
N ALA A 14 14.22 -69.34 -28.72
CA ALA A 14 14.18 -68.52 -27.51
C ALA A 14 14.41 -69.40 -26.26
N ARG A 15 14.93 -68.75 -25.20
CA ARG A 15 15.09 -69.21 -23.81
C ARG A 15 16.38 -70.03 -23.58
N ARG A 16 17.14 -69.87 -22.49
CA ARG A 16 16.83 -69.41 -21.12
C ARG A 16 18.02 -68.62 -20.54
N ALA A 17 17.66 -67.70 -19.64
CA ALA A 17 18.57 -66.92 -18.81
C ALA A 17 19.25 -67.76 -17.73
N ILE A 18 20.52 -67.46 -17.45
CA ILE A 18 21.23 -67.76 -16.20
C ILE A 18 22.01 -66.50 -15.81
N ALA A 19 21.84 -66.12 -14.54
CA ALA A 19 22.24 -64.85 -13.95
C ALA A 19 23.76 -64.72 -13.72
N THR A 20 24.27 -63.50 -13.82
CA THR A 20 25.54 -63.09 -13.21
C THR A 20 25.31 -61.77 -12.49
N ALA A 21 25.47 -61.80 -11.17
CA ALA A 21 25.29 -60.66 -10.28
C ALA A 21 26.47 -59.70 -10.41
N ALA A 22 26.23 -58.49 -10.92
CA ALA A 22 27.16 -57.39 -10.87
C ALA A 22 26.85 -56.54 -9.62
N VAL A 23 27.77 -56.55 -8.64
CA VAL A 23 27.74 -55.65 -7.50
C VAL A 23 28.14 -54.26 -7.99
N LEU A 24 27.15 -53.39 -8.24
CA LEU A 24 27.37 -51.96 -8.44
C LEU A 24 27.25 -51.27 -7.08
N GLY A 25 28.37 -50.81 -6.54
CA GLY A 25 28.39 -49.95 -5.36
C GLY A 25 27.72 -48.62 -5.69
N ALA A 26 26.53 -48.39 -5.12
CA ALA A 26 25.87 -47.10 -5.20
C ALA A 26 26.60 -46.12 -4.27
N ALA A 27 27.36 -45.19 -4.84
CA ALA A 27 27.81 -44.01 -4.11
C ALA A 27 26.55 -43.16 -3.82
N ALA A 28 26.09 -43.18 -2.57
CA ALA A 28 25.02 -42.30 -2.12
C ALA A 28 25.55 -40.85 -2.10
N VAL A 29 25.27 -40.10 -3.15
CA VAL A 29 25.44 -38.64 -3.14
C VAL A 29 24.35 -38.10 -2.24
N THR A 30 24.70 -37.78 -1.00
CA THR A 30 23.86 -36.97 -0.11
C THR A 30 23.75 -35.58 -0.71
N LEU A 31 22.64 -35.32 -1.40
CA LEU A 31 22.19 -33.96 -1.68
C LEU A 31 21.94 -33.29 -0.34
N VAL A 32 22.92 -32.52 0.14
CA VAL A 32 22.71 -31.55 1.20
C VAL A 32 21.75 -30.53 0.61
N GLY A 33 20.46 -30.69 0.91
CA GLY A 33 19.47 -29.67 0.62
C GLY A 33 19.95 -28.40 1.30
N LEU A 34 20.39 -27.42 0.50
CA LEU A 34 20.53 -26.05 0.97
C LEU A 34 19.13 -25.61 1.33
N SER A 35 18.74 -25.80 2.59
CA SER A 35 17.59 -25.13 3.17
C SER A 35 17.89 -23.65 2.99
N SER A 36 17.22 -23.01 2.02
CA SER A 36 17.19 -21.55 1.97
C SER A 36 16.78 -21.08 3.35
N PRO A 37 17.46 -20.10 3.96
CA PRO A 37 16.98 -19.56 5.23
C PRO A 37 15.53 -19.16 5.00
N ALA A 38 14.63 -19.68 5.83
CA ALA A 38 13.26 -19.23 5.88
C ALA A 38 13.33 -17.70 5.95
N GLN A 39 12.90 -17.02 4.89
CA GLN A 39 12.96 -15.56 4.86
C GLN A 39 12.11 -15.09 6.03
N ALA A 40 12.73 -14.44 7.01
CA ALA A 40 12.01 -13.88 8.13
C ALA A 40 10.98 -12.91 7.55
N ALA A 41 9.69 -13.15 7.84
CA ALA A 41 8.64 -12.22 7.47
C ALA A 41 9.03 -10.82 7.98
N GLY A 42 8.91 -9.80 7.13
CA GLY A 42 9.25 -8.43 7.48
C GLY A 42 8.57 -7.99 8.77
N SER A 43 9.23 -7.10 9.50
CA SER A 43 8.73 -6.67 10.80
C SER A 43 7.45 -5.84 10.66
N ARG A 44 6.66 -5.81 11.73
CA ARG A 44 5.63 -4.77 11.87
C ARG A 44 6.33 -3.43 11.91
N GLY A 45 5.91 -2.49 11.06
CA GLY A 45 6.58 -1.22 10.87
C GLY A 45 5.87 -0.31 9.87
N ALA A 46 6.49 0.83 9.66
CA ALA A 46 5.97 1.89 8.82
C ALA A 46 7.11 2.72 8.22
N GLY A 47 6.80 3.48 7.17
CA GLY A 47 7.75 4.38 6.53
C GLY A 47 7.06 5.41 5.67
N TYR A 48 7.75 6.51 5.40
CA TYR A 48 7.31 7.52 4.45
C TYR A 48 8.46 8.04 3.59
N VAL A 49 8.11 8.61 2.44
CA VAL A 49 9.04 9.32 1.55
C VAL A 49 8.37 10.56 0.98
N TRP A 50 9.17 11.59 0.73
CA TRP A 50 8.87 12.65 -0.24
C TRP A 50 9.69 12.43 -1.51
N ALA A 51 8.99 12.19 -2.61
CA ALA A 51 9.55 12.03 -3.93
C ALA A 51 9.64 13.39 -4.63
N ASN A 52 10.81 14.05 -4.53
CA ASN A 52 11.02 15.39 -5.08
C ASN A 52 11.84 15.45 -6.39
N GLN A 53 12.25 14.31 -6.96
CA GLN A 53 13.00 14.24 -8.21
C GLN A 53 12.23 13.45 -9.27
N ALA A 54 11.20 14.07 -9.84
CA ALA A 54 10.16 13.40 -10.63
C ALA A 54 10.71 12.56 -11.82
N SER A 55 11.81 12.98 -12.45
CA SER A 55 12.38 12.29 -13.63
C SER A 55 13.72 11.60 -13.36
N ALA A 56 14.21 11.59 -12.12
CA ALA A 56 15.45 10.90 -11.78
C ALA A 56 15.26 9.37 -11.89
N PRO A 57 16.17 8.62 -12.56
CA PRO A 57 16.02 7.18 -12.70
C PRO A 57 15.98 6.42 -11.37
N SER A 58 16.80 6.82 -10.40
CA SER A 58 16.80 6.27 -9.05
C SER A 58 17.47 7.23 -8.07
N TYR A 59 16.96 7.35 -6.86
CA TYR A 59 17.55 8.20 -5.81
C TYR A 59 17.08 7.81 -4.40
N THR A 60 17.85 8.26 -3.42
CA THR A 60 17.48 8.24 -1.99
C THR A 60 16.87 9.60 -1.63
N PRO A 61 15.62 9.68 -1.13
CA PRO A 61 15.07 10.92 -0.63
C PRO A 61 15.92 11.52 0.49
N SER A 62 15.89 12.84 0.65
CA SER A 62 16.57 13.52 1.75
C SER A 62 16.16 12.92 3.10
N SER A 63 17.12 12.69 4.00
CA SER A 63 16.87 12.16 5.33
C SER A 63 15.90 12.99 6.17
N THR A 64 15.73 14.28 5.84
CA THR A 64 14.74 15.17 6.46
C THR A 64 13.30 14.86 6.03
N TYR A 65 13.12 14.22 4.88
CA TYR A 65 11.81 13.99 4.24
C TYR A 65 11.57 12.52 3.89
N GLN A 66 12.24 11.62 4.60
CA GLN A 66 11.90 10.20 4.63
C GLN A 66 12.13 9.63 6.02
N TRP A 67 11.45 8.53 6.31
CA TRP A 67 11.65 7.76 7.53
C TRP A 67 11.30 6.30 7.29
N ASN A 68 11.92 5.42 8.07
CA ASN A 68 11.64 4.00 8.11
C ASN A 68 11.84 3.48 9.52
N SER A 69 10.87 2.73 10.06
CA SER A 69 10.94 2.16 11.40
C SER A 69 12.08 1.16 11.61
N THR A 70 12.71 0.67 10.54
CA THR A 70 13.90 -0.20 10.60
C THR A 70 15.21 0.58 10.63
N ASN A 71 15.15 1.92 10.59
CA ASN A 71 16.28 2.83 10.40
C ASN A 71 17.02 2.69 9.06
N ALA A 72 16.47 1.92 8.11
CA ALA A 72 17.00 1.84 6.76
C ALA A 72 16.64 3.09 5.93
N GLN A 73 17.44 3.38 4.92
CA GLN A 73 17.10 4.40 3.92
C GLN A 73 16.17 3.82 2.86
N ASN A 74 15.07 4.53 2.59
CA ASN A 74 14.18 4.23 1.49
C ASN A 74 14.77 4.73 0.19
N THR A 75 14.45 4.06 -0.92
CA THR A 75 14.89 4.47 -2.26
C THR A 75 13.69 4.53 -3.20
N ILE A 76 13.76 5.41 -4.20
CA ILE A 76 12.75 5.57 -5.23
C ILE A 76 13.42 5.30 -6.56
N THR A 77 12.82 4.43 -7.37
CA THR A 77 13.25 4.12 -8.73
C THR A 77 12.14 4.45 -9.69
N ARG A 78 12.43 5.24 -10.72
CA ARG A 78 11.52 5.51 -11.82
C ARG A 78 11.62 4.39 -12.84
N SER A 79 10.53 3.67 -13.05
CA SER A 79 10.47 2.50 -13.95
C SER A 79 9.96 2.83 -15.35
N GLY A 80 9.51 4.08 -15.57
CA GLY A 80 8.89 4.54 -16.80
C GLY A 80 8.23 5.91 -16.60
N LEU A 81 7.61 6.46 -17.65
CA LEU A 81 6.88 7.73 -17.56
C LEU A 81 5.74 7.63 -16.54
N GLY A 82 5.82 8.44 -15.48
CA GLY A 82 4.85 8.45 -14.40
C GLY A 82 4.76 7.17 -13.59
N THR A 83 5.74 6.26 -13.68
CA THR A 83 5.76 5.02 -12.90
C THR A 83 6.97 4.96 -11.98
N TYR A 84 6.71 4.65 -10.71
CA TYR A 84 7.73 4.65 -9.66
C TYR A 84 7.60 3.42 -8.79
N THR A 85 8.74 2.93 -8.30
CA THR A 85 8.82 1.90 -7.26
C THR A 85 9.56 2.48 -6.07
N ILE A 86 8.90 2.50 -4.91
CA ILE A 86 9.54 2.80 -3.64
C ILE A 86 9.96 1.48 -3.01
N ARG A 87 11.17 1.44 -2.47
CA ARG A 87 11.68 0.36 -1.64
C ARG A 87 11.77 0.85 -0.20
N TYR A 88 11.07 0.18 0.71
CA TYR A 88 11.21 0.34 2.16
C TYR A 88 11.92 -0.88 2.74
N PRO A 89 13.23 -0.81 3.02
CA PRO A 89 13.97 -1.98 3.44
C PRO A 89 13.57 -2.50 4.82
N GLY A 90 13.54 -3.82 4.97
CA GLY A 90 13.20 -4.51 6.24
C GLY A 90 11.72 -4.54 6.59
N LEU A 91 10.85 -3.96 5.76
CA LEU A 91 9.40 -3.89 5.97
C LEU A 91 8.59 -4.91 5.15
N GLY A 92 9.26 -5.83 4.45
CA GLY A 92 8.66 -6.76 3.50
C GLY A 92 7.69 -7.75 4.16
N ILE A 93 6.40 -7.45 4.13
CA ILE A 93 5.34 -8.36 4.57
C ILE A 93 4.12 -8.23 3.66
N THR A 94 3.40 -9.33 3.46
CA THR A 94 2.09 -9.28 2.81
C THR A 94 1.09 -8.61 3.73
N GLY A 95 0.56 -7.47 3.30
CA GLY A 95 -0.49 -6.76 4.03
C GLY A 95 -0.22 -5.27 4.18
N GLY A 96 -0.85 -4.68 5.19
CA GLY A 96 -0.75 -3.25 5.47
C GLY A 96 -1.56 -2.38 4.51
N THR A 97 -1.27 -1.09 4.53
CA THR A 97 -1.90 -0.06 3.70
C THR A 97 -0.85 0.93 3.20
N VAL A 98 -1.18 1.59 2.09
CA VAL A 98 -0.33 2.60 1.45
C VAL A 98 -1.17 3.82 1.12
N HIS A 99 -0.63 5.00 1.37
CA HIS A 99 -1.19 6.25 0.84
C HIS A 99 -0.19 6.97 -0.05
N VAL A 100 -0.72 7.63 -1.09
CA VAL A 100 0.07 8.46 -2.02
C VAL A 100 -0.70 9.74 -2.27
N THR A 101 0.00 10.86 -2.18
CA THR A 101 -0.56 12.18 -2.49
C THR A 101 0.40 12.89 -3.44
N SER A 102 -0.11 13.44 -4.54
CA SER A 102 0.71 14.26 -5.43
C SER A 102 1.20 15.52 -4.72
N TYR A 103 2.37 16.01 -5.13
CA TYR A 103 3.02 17.18 -4.56
C TYR A 103 3.40 18.15 -5.67
N GLY A 104 3.22 19.46 -5.42
CA GLY A 104 3.55 20.53 -6.36
C GLY A 104 2.32 21.30 -6.83
N ALA A 105 2.56 22.26 -7.74
CA ALA A 105 1.52 23.18 -8.23
C ALA A 105 0.71 22.63 -9.42
N SER A 106 1.06 21.47 -9.97
CA SER A 106 0.31 20.85 -11.06
C SER A 106 -0.98 20.20 -10.55
N SER A 107 -1.89 19.89 -11.47
CA SER A 107 -3.11 19.12 -11.19
C SER A 107 -2.92 17.60 -11.35
N ASP A 108 -1.67 17.15 -11.32
CA ASP A 108 -1.35 15.73 -11.49
C ASP A 108 -1.83 14.93 -10.27
N ARG A 109 -2.14 13.66 -10.50
CA ARG A 109 -2.63 12.73 -9.50
C ARG A 109 -1.75 11.50 -9.48
N CYS A 110 -1.13 11.24 -8.34
CA CYS A 110 -0.39 10.01 -8.09
C CYS A 110 -1.23 9.07 -7.23
N LYS A 111 -1.19 7.78 -7.56
CA LYS A 111 -1.96 6.73 -6.89
C LYS A 111 -1.18 5.43 -6.77
N VAL A 112 -1.67 4.54 -5.93
CA VAL A 112 -1.04 3.23 -5.71
C VAL A 112 -1.41 2.29 -6.85
N GLN A 113 -0.42 1.71 -7.52
CA GLN A 113 -0.64 0.61 -8.46
C GLN A 113 -0.73 -0.73 -7.72
N SER A 114 0.24 -0.99 -6.85
CA SER A 114 0.36 -2.23 -6.08
C SER A 114 1.34 -2.04 -4.91
N TRP A 115 1.29 -2.91 -3.91
CA TRP A 115 2.37 -3.05 -2.93
C TRP A 115 2.51 -4.51 -2.50
N GLY A 116 3.70 -4.88 -2.05
CA GLY A 116 3.98 -6.22 -1.56
C GLY A 116 5.43 -6.40 -1.15
N PRO A 117 5.76 -7.51 -0.47
CA PRO A 117 7.13 -7.86 -0.16
C PRO A 117 7.90 -8.24 -1.43
N SER A 118 9.17 -7.84 -1.48
CA SER A 118 10.19 -8.33 -2.41
C SER A 118 11.40 -8.74 -1.59
N GLY A 119 11.47 -10.03 -1.22
CA GLY A 119 12.38 -10.47 -0.17
C GLY A 119 12.05 -9.76 1.16
N ASN A 120 13.06 -9.17 1.80
CA ASN A 120 12.90 -8.47 3.07
C ASN A 120 12.37 -7.02 2.92
N ASP A 121 12.24 -6.53 1.69
CA ASP A 121 11.85 -5.15 1.43
C ASP A 121 10.37 -5.06 1.13
N GLN A 122 9.73 -3.98 1.56
CA GLN A 122 8.41 -3.63 1.05
C GLN A 122 8.57 -2.81 -0.23
N GLN A 123 7.99 -3.28 -1.32
CA GLN A 123 7.87 -2.51 -2.56
C GLN A 123 6.49 -1.88 -2.69
N VAL A 124 6.47 -0.61 -3.06
CA VAL A 124 5.26 0.15 -3.37
C VAL A 124 5.39 0.70 -4.78
N ASN A 125 4.51 0.27 -5.68
CA ASN A 125 4.46 0.74 -7.05
C ASN A 125 3.41 1.85 -7.18
N ILE A 126 3.78 2.94 -7.82
CA ILE A 126 3.01 4.17 -7.95
C ILE A 126 2.83 4.51 -9.42
N ARG A 127 1.66 5.05 -9.76
CA ARG A 127 1.37 5.68 -11.05
C ARG A 127 0.92 7.11 -10.88
N CYS A 128 1.44 8.00 -11.70
CA CYS A 128 1.07 9.40 -11.76
C CYS A 128 0.47 9.73 -13.12
N PHE A 129 -0.61 10.50 -13.09
CA PHE A 129 -1.38 10.89 -14.28
C PHE A 129 -1.63 12.39 -14.30
N THR A 130 -1.65 12.97 -15.49
CA THR A 130 -2.19 14.31 -15.71
C THR A 130 -3.67 14.35 -15.37
N LEU A 131 -4.25 15.54 -15.28
CA LEU A 131 -5.69 15.70 -15.11
C LEU A 131 -6.52 14.97 -16.19
N SER A 132 -6.02 14.89 -17.43
CA SER A 132 -6.65 14.19 -18.54
C SER A 132 -6.44 12.67 -18.52
N GLY A 133 -5.58 12.14 -17.64
CA GLY A 133 -5.32 10.72 -17.49
C GLY A 133 -4.11 10.19 -18.26
N ALA A 134 -3.29 11.04 -18.85
CA ALA A 134 -2.03 10.62 -19.48
C ALA A 134 -0.96 10.36 -18.40
N PRO A 135 -0.11 9.32 -18.53
CA PRO A 135 1.02 9.14 -17.62
C PRO A 135 1.94 10.37 -17.61
N THR A 136 2.38 10.80 -16.44
CA THR A 136 3.27 11.96 -16.29
C THR A 136 4.20 11.78 -15.11
N ASP A 137 5.42 12.30 -15.24
CA ASP A 137 6.34 12.39 -14.10
C ASP A 137 5.87 13.49 -13.16
N SER A 138 5.67 13.15 -11.88
CA SER A 138 5.22 14.10 -10.86
C SER A 138 5.89 13.82 -9.52
N MET A 139 5.98 14.85 -8.69
CA MET A 139 6.38 14.69 -7.30
C MET A 139 5.21 14.16 -6.47
N PHE A 140 5.51 13.44 -5.39
CA PHE A 140 4.50 12.89 -4.49
C PHE A 140 5.05 12.64 -3.09
N THR A 141 4.18 12.52 -2.11
CA THR A 141 4.48 11.86 -0.83
C THR A 141 3.85 10.48 -0.83
N ALA A 142 4.50 9.53 -0.15
CA ALA A 142 3.98 8.18 -0.02
C ALA A 142 4.28 7.60 1.36
N THR A 143 3.32 6.84 1.88
CA THR A 143 3.42 6.15 3.17
C THR A 143 3.11 4.68 3.01
N TYR A 144 3.74 3.86 3.84
CA TYR A 144 3.38 2.46 4.07
C TYR A 144 3.29 2.21 5.56
N THR A 145 2.30 1.43 5.99
CA THR A 145 2.24 0.89 7.34
C THR A 145 1.52 -0.45 7.37
N ASN A 146 1.97 -1.35 8.24
CA ASN A 146 1.23 -2.55 8.64
C ASN A 146 0.87 -2.51 10.14
N VAL A 147 1.07 -1.35 10.79
CA VAL A 147 0.79 -1.14 12.20
C VAL A 147 -0.71 -0.99 12.42
N THR A 148 -1.25 -1.77 13.35
CA THR A 148 -2.68 -1.72 13.71
C THR A 148 -2.91 -1.43 15.19
N ARG A 149 -1.87 -1.52 16.00
CA ARG A 149 -1.93 -1.24 17.44
C ARG A 149 -1.48 0.20 17.68
N VAL A 150 -2.36 0.98 18.30
CA VAL A 150 -2.07 2.36 18.71
C VAL A 150 -2.21 2.50 20.22
N ALA A 151 -1.63 3.56 20.78
CA ALA A 151 -1.71 3.82 22.22
C ALA A 151 -3.17 3.99 22.69
N SER A 152 -3.42 3.71 23.98
CA SER A 152 -4.74 3.85 24.58
C SER A 152 -5.36 5.23 24.33
N GLY A 153 -6.67 5.27 24.07
CA GLY A 153 -7.40 6.51 23.75
C GLY A 153 -7.21 7.03 22.32
N ARG A 154 -6.37 6.38 21.50
CA ARG A 154 -6.21 6.66 20.06
C ARG A 154 -6.93 5.63 19.23
N LYS A 155 -7.30 6.01 18.00
CA LYS A 155 -7.97 5.12 17.05
C LYS A 155 -7.22 5.09 15.74
N LEU A 156 -7.18 3.90 15.14
CA LEU A 156 -6.69 3.70 13.79
C LEU A 156 -7.47 2.56 13.16
N GLY A 157 -7.89 2.76 11.92
CA GLY A 157 -8.40 1.69 11.09
C GLY A 157 -8.07 1.94 9.63
N TYR A 158 -7.81 0.88 8.88
CA TYR A 158 -7.59 0.97 7.44
C TYR A 158 -8.22 -0.20 6.70
N VAL A 159 -8.45 0.01 5.41
CA VAL A 159 -8.90 -1.02 4.47
C VAL A 159 -8.23 -0.82 3.11
N TRP A 160 -7.99 -1.93 2.43
CA TRP A 160 -7.95 -1.98 0.97
C TRP A 160 -9.30 -2.49 0.45
N ALA A 161 -10.04 -1.59 -0.20
CA ALA A 161 -11.31 -1.92 -0.84
C ALA A 161 -11.06 -2.52 -2.23
N GLY A 162 -10.91 -3.84 -2.29
CA GLY A 162 -10.52 -4.57 -3.51
C GLY A 162 -11.66 -5.10 -4.39
N SER A 163 -12.93 -4.96 -4.00
CA SER A 163 -14.09 -5.54 -4.72
C SER A 163 -15.06 -4.44 -5.18
N PRO A 164 -14.68 -3.62 -6.17
CA PRO A 164 -15.30 -2.31 -6.42
C PRO A 164 -16.74 -2.37 -6.95
N THR A 165 -17.22 -3.54 -7.39
CA THR A 165 -18.58 -3.74 -7.92
C THR A 165 -19.50 -4.53 -6.97
N ALA A 166 -18.96 -5.12 -5.88
CA ALA A 166 -19.75 -5.86 -4.92
C ALA A 166 -20.62 -4.92 -4.07
N SER A 167 -21.89 -5.26 -3.86
CA SER A 167 -22.83 -4.44 -3.08
C SER A 167 -22.41 -4.31 -1.62
N ALA A 168 -21.88 -5.37 -1.01
CA ALA A 168 -21.24 -5.34 0.30
C ALA A 168 -20.24 -6.49 0.44
N TYR A 169 -19.14 -6.27 1.17
CA TYR A 169 -18.14 -7.30 1.45
C TYR A 169 -17.24 -6.92 2.63
N THR A 170 -16.54 -7.93 3.15
CA THR A 170 -15.45 -7.77 4.10
C THR A 170 -14.12 -7.74 3.33
N PRO A 171 -13.32 -6.67 3.41
CA PRO A 171 -11.96 -6.67 2.87
C PRO A 171 -11.11 -7.80 3.43
N SER A 172 -10.09 -8.23 2.67
CA SER A 172 -9.15 -9.24 3.15
C SER A 172 -8.54 -8.82 4.49
N THR A 173 -8.52 -9.73 5.47
CA THR A 173 -7.92 -9.52 6.79
C THR A 173 -6.43 -9.19 6.72
N THR A 174 -5.76 -9.54 5.62
CA THR A 174 -4.37 -9.19 5.34
C THR A 174 -4.19 -7.69 5.03
N TYR A 175 -5.20 -7.06 4.45
CA TYR A 175 -5.16 -5.68 3.96
C TYR A 175 -6.18 -4.77 4.67
N GLN A 176 -6.55 -5.12 5.90
CA GLN A 176 -7.31 -4.25 6.78
C GLN A 176 -6.79 -4.31 8.21
N GLY A 177 -7.03 -3.23 8.94
CA GLY A 177 -6.65 -3.09 10.34
C GLY A 177 -7.70 -2.31 11.10
N ASN A 178 -7.85 -2.62 12.38
CA ASN A 178 -8.70 -1.88 13.31
C ASN A 178 -8.09 -1.98 14.71
N SER A 179 -7.86 -0.84 15.34
CA SER A 179 -7.20 -0.77 16.65
C SER A 179 -7.99 -1.42 17.78
N THR A 180 -9.28 -1.70 17.59
CA THR A 180 -10.12 -2.46 18.53
C THR A 180 -10.13 -3.97 18.26
N GLY A 181 -9.50 -4.41 17.17
CA GLY A 181 -9.53 -5.80 16.72
C GLY A 181 -10.80 -6.19 15.96
N ALA A 182 -11.75 -5.28 15.77
CA ALA A 182 -12.94 -5.53 14.97
C ALA A 182 -12.64 -5.67 13.46
N THR A 183 -13.59 -6.24 12.72
CA THR A 183 -13.51 -6.40 11.27
C THR A 183 -14.22 -5.25 10.57
N ASN A 184 -13.55 -4.60 9.62
CA ASN A 184 -14.14 -3.52 8.85
C ASN A 184 -14.95 -4.10 7.67
N THR A 185 -15.94 -3.37 7.19
CA THR A 185 -16.76 -3.77 6.03
C THR A 185 -16.92 -2.62 5.05
N VAL A 186 -17.16 -2.96 3.78
CA VAL A 186 -17.41 -1.99 2.70
C VAL A 186 -18.76 -2.29 2.08
N THR A 187 -19.59 -1.27 1.92
CA THR A 187 -20.86 -1.32 1.19
C THR A 187 -20.79 -0.36 0.02
N ARG A 188 -21.10 -0.83 -1.19
CA ARG A 188 -21.27 0.00 -2.39
C ARG A 188 -22.74 0.37 -2.53
N THR A 189 -23.07 1.66 -2.47
CA THR A 189 -24.46 2.12 -2.57
C THR A 189 -24.90 2.33 -4.01
N THR A 190 -24.01 2.89 -4.84
CA THR A 190 -24.18 3.11 -6.29
C THR A 190 -22.80 3.08 -6.96
N ALA A 191 -22.74 3.19 -8.29
CA ALA A 191 -21.47 3.24 -9.02
C ALA A 191 -20.54 4.33 -8.46
N GLY A 192 -19.32 3.92 -8.11
CA GLY A 192 -18.29 4.76 -7.53
C GLY A 192 -18.62 5.37 -6.17
N THR A 193 -19.66 4.90 -5.46
CA THR A 193 -20.00 5.39 -4.12
C THR A 193 -19.98 4.27 -3.10
N TYR A 194 -19.16 4.45 -2.06
CA TYR A 194 -18.88 3.46 -1.04
C TYR A 194 -19.08 4.03 0.37
N SER A 195 -19.52 3.18 1.29
CA SER A 195 -19.51 3.40 2.73
C SER A 195 -18.62 2.34 3.37
N VAL A 196 -17.60 2.77 4.11
CA VAL A 196 -16.77 1.89 4.93
C VAL A 196 -17.21 2.00 6.38
N THR A 197 -17.48 0.86 7.01
CA THR A 197 -17.87 0.76 8.42
C THR A 197 -16.71 0.18 9.21
N MET A 198 -16.26 0.90 10.24
CA MET A 198 -15.22 0.47 11.17
C MET A 198 -15.81 0.33 12.58
N PRO A 199 -16.11 -0.89 13.04
CA PRO A 199 -16.70 -1.09 14.35
C PRO A 199 -15.76 -0.70 15.48
N GLY A 200 -16.33 -0.21 16.59
CA GLY A 200 -15.59 0.19 17.79
C GLY A 200 -14.79 1.49 17.66
N LEU A 201 -14.75 2.11 16.47
CA LEU A 201 -13.99 3.34 16.22
C LEU A 201 -14.83 4.62 16.27
N SER A 202 -16.07 4.55 16.76
CA SER A 202 -16.99 5.71 16.82
C SER A 202 -16.33 6.96 17.39
N GLY A 203 -16.47 8.07 16.68
CA GLY A 203 -16.02 9.38 17.12
C GLY A 203 -16.38 10.50 16.15
N ALA A 204 -16.83 11.64 16.68
CA ALA A 204 -17.07 12.83 15.86
C ALA A 204 -15.77 13.43 15.28
N ARG A 205 -14.62 13.06 15.85
CA ARG A 205 -13.29 13.59 15.51
C ARG A 205 -12.54 12.69 14.54
N GLY A 206 -11.43 13.22 14.03
CA GLY A 206 -10.40 12.44 13.35
C GLY A 206 -10.07 12.98 11.97
N ASP A 207 -9.27 12.18 11.26
CA ASP A 207 -8.86 12.40 9.88
C ASP A 207 -9.07 11.13 9.06
N VAL A 208 -9.34 11.30 7.76
CA VAL A 208 -9.47 10.20 6.81
C VAL A 208 -8.62 10.51 5.59
N GLN A 209 -7.70 9.59 5.28
CA GLN A 209 -6.95 9.60 4.03
C GLN A 209 -7.48 8.52 3.10
N VAL A 210 -7.57 8.82 1.80
CA VAL A 210 -7.96 7.86 0.77
C VAL A 210 -7.07 8.00 -0.45
N THR A 211 -6.64 6.88 -1.02
CA THR A 211 -5.90 6.85 -2.27
C THR A 211 -6.55 5.84 -3.20
N ALA A 212 -6.79 6.21 -4.47
CA ALA A 212 -7.23 5.24 -5.46
C ALA A 212 -6.16 4.15 -5.67
N TYR A 213 -6.60 2.96 -6.08
CA TYR A 213 -5.75 1.81 -6.31
C TYR A 213 -5.96 1.23 -7.70
N GLY A 214 -4.87 0.76 -8.32
CA GLY A 214 -4.90 0.05 -9.61
C GLY A 214 -4.18 0.80 -10.73
N THR A 215 -4.29 0.26 -11.95
CA THR A 215 -3.52 0.70 -13.11
C THR A 215 -4.15 1.86 -13.89
N GLY A 216 -5.45 2.11 -13.73
CA GLY A 216 -6.20 3.20 -14.36
C GLY A 216 -6.01 4.55 -13.68
N SER A 217 -6.56 5.61 -14.27
CA SER A 217 -6.40 7.02 -13.84
C SER A 217 -7.56 7.53 -12.98
N GLU A 218 -8.44 6.65 -12.51
CA GLU A 218 -9.51 6.98 -11.58
C GLU A 218 -8.95 7.51 -10.28
N TYR A 219 -9.66 8.45 -9.66
CA TYR A 219 -9.33 9.01 -8.37
C TYR A 219 -10.49 8.86 -7.39
N CYS A 220 -10.17 8.81 -6.11
CA CYS A 220 -11.16 8.68 -5.04
C CYS A 220 -10.96 9.80 -4.03
N LYS A 221 -12.05 10.22 -3.39
CA LYS A 221 -12.04 11.22 -2.32
C LYS A 221 -13.01 10.84 -1.21
N VAL A 222 -12.73 11.33 -0.02
CA VAL A 222 -13.64 11.24 1.13
C VAL A 222 -14.80 12.20 0.90
N THR A 223 -16.02 11.76 1.17
CA THR A 223 -17.23 12.61 1.15
C THR A 223 -17.69 13.03 2.53
N GLY A 224 -17.28 12.30 3.56
CA GLY A 224 -17.58 12.59 4.95
C GLY A 224 -17.28 11.38 5.83
N TRP A 225 -17.19 11.61 7.13
CA TRP A 225 -17.08 10.56 8.13
C TRP A 225 -17.80 10.97 9.40
N GLY A 226 -18.20 9.99 10.21
CA GLY A 226 -18.81 10.26 11.49
C GLY A 226 -19.27 9.00 12.22
N PRO A 227 -19.67 9.16 13.48
CA PRO A 227 -20.14 8.04 14.29
C PRO A 227 -21.51 7.56 13.79
N SER A 228 -21.71 6.25 13.84
CA SER A 228 -22.99 5.58 13.62
C SER A 228 -23.16 4.51 14.70
N GLY A 229 -23.76 4.89 15.82
CA GLY A 229 -23.73 4.08 17.04
C GLY A 229 -22.30 3.90 17.54
N THR A 230 -21.88 2.64 17.71
CA THR A 230 -20.51 2.27 18.11
C THR A 230 -19.52 2.20 16.94
N ASN A 231 -19.99 2.39 15.70
CA ASN A 231 -19.16 2.33 14.51
C ASN A 231 -18.70 3.72 14.09
N GLN A 232 -17.60 3.77 13.34
CA GLN A 232 -17.28 4.90 12.47
C GLN A 232 -17.70 4.56 11.04
N ASN A 233 -18.49 5.42 10.41
CA ASN A 233 -18.84 5.31 9.00
C ASN A 233 -18.10 6.36 8.18
N ILE A 234 -17.51 5.95 7.07
CA ILE A 234 -16.72 6.79 6.18
C ILE A 234 -17.28 6.66 4.76
N GLY A 235 -17.68 7.77 4.15
CA GLY A 235 -18.09 7.83 2.75
C GLY A 235 -16.90 8.08 1.83
N VAL A 236 -16.79 7.28 0.76
CA VAL A 236 -15.80 7.43 -0.32
C VAL A 236 -16.53 7.51 -1.65
N LYS A 237 -16.11 8.45 -2.50
CA LYS A 237 -16.53 8.50 -3.90
C LYS A 237 -15.34 8.45 -4.83
N CYS A 238 -15.48 7.67 -5.90
CA CYS A 238 -14.48 7.51 -6.94
C CYS A 238 -15.02 7.97 -8.29
N PHE A 239 -14.13 8.48 -9.13
CA PHE A 239 -14.46 9.15 -10.38
C PHE A 239 -13.45 8.78 -11.47
N THR A 240 -13.92 8.76 -12.71
CA THR A 240 -13.08 8.85 -13.91
C THR A 240 -12.32 10.18 -13.95
N THR A 241 -11.33 10.32 -14.83
CA THR A 241 -10.63 11.60 -15.08
C THR A 241 -11.57 12.72 -15.53
N ALA A 242 -12.64 12.37 -16.26
CA ALA A 242 -13.70 13.29 -16.68
C ALA A 242 -14.68 13.68 -15.55
N GLY A 243 -14.52 13.12 -14.34
CA GLY A 243 -15.37 13.45 -13.18
C GLY A 243 -16.69 12.67 -13.11
N ALA A 244 -16.94 11.73 -14.01
CA ALA A 244 -18.09 10.81 -13.89
C ALA A 244 -17.83 9.77 -12.78
N PRO A 245 -18.84 9.40 -11.96
CA PRO A 245 -18.69 8.35 -10.95
C PRO A 245 -18.19 7.03 -11.56
N ALA A 246 -17.22 6.38 -10.93
CA ALA A 246 -16.61 5.15 -11.42
C ALA A 246 -16.33 4.16 -10.30
N ASP A 247 -16.63 2.89 -10.53
CA ASP A 247 -16.22 1.83 -9.62
C ASP A 247 -14.69 1.68 -9.67
N ALA A 248 -14.03 1.87 -8.53
CA ALA A 248 -12.58 1.80 -8.42
C ALA A 248 -12.16 1.25 -7.07
N MET A 249 -11.02 0.57 -7.05
CA MET A 249 -10.39 0.13 -5.80
C MET A 249 -9.72 1.31 -5.10
N PHE A 250 -9.58 1.23 -3.78
CA PHE A 250 -8.90 2.27 -3.00
C PHE A 250 -8.30 1.73 -1.69
N THR A 251 -7.30 2.42 -1.17
CA THR A 251 -6.88 2.32 0.23
C THR A 251 -7.48 3.47 1.02
N MET A 252 -7.91 3.21 2.26
CA MET A 252 -8.45 4.24 3.15
C MET A 252 -7.96 3.99 4.57
N THR A 253 -7.59 5.06 5.28
CA THR A 253 -7.20 5.04 6.68
C THR A 253 -7.95 6.12 7.44
N TYR A 254 -8.54 5.76 8.59
CA TYR A 254 -9.12 6.67 9.58
C TYR A 254 -8.23 6.71 10.83
N VAL A 255 -8.04 7.90 11.39
CA VAL A 255 -7.32 8.11 12.66
C VAL A 255 -8.04 9.09 13.57
N ASP A 256 -7.93 8.88 14.89
CA ASP A 256 -8.36 9.83 15.94
C ASP A 256 -7.21 9.99 16.94
N ARG A 257 -6.69 11.22 17.08
CA ARG A 257 -5.52 11.57 17.91
C ARG A 257 -4.28 10.70 17.63
N SER A 258 -4.10 10.31 16.37
CA SER A 258 -3.01 9.48 15.87
C SER A 258 -2.55 9.95 14.48
N ASN A 259 -1.62 9.23 13.88
CA ASN A 259 -1.19 9.42 12.48
C ASN A 259 -1.48 8.17 11.66
N ILE A 260 -1.51 8.36 10.34
CA ILE A 260 -1.79 7.28 9.38
C ILE A 260 -0.71 6.19 9.35
N LEU A 261 0.44 6.39 10.00
CA LEU A 261 1.48 5.35 10.13
C LEU A 261 1.22 4.44 11.33
N GLY A 262 0.34 4.83 12.26
CA GLY A 262 0.07 4.11 13.50
C GLY A 262 1.21 4.19 14.54
N VAL A 263 2.21 5.03 14.31
CA VAL A 263 3.36 5.17 15.20
C VAL A 263 3.03 6.08 16.38
N GLY A 264 3.72 5.87 17.50
CA GLY A 264 3.50 6.65 18.72
C GLY A 264 3.67 8.15 18.48
N VAL A 265 2.67 8.93 18.92
CA VAL A 265 2.72 10.39 18.95
C VAL A 265 3.14 10.80 20.37
N CYS A 266 4.43 10.92 20.68
CA CYS A 266 4.88 11.46 21.98
C CYS A 266 6.36 11.93 22.06
N CYS A 267 6.51 13.08 22.73
CA CYS A 267 7.57 13.62 23.62
C CYS A 267 9.09 13.56 23.32
N THR A 268 9.55 13.12 22.16
CA THR A 268 10.94 13.41 21.73
C THR A 268 10.97 14.28 20.47
N PRO A 269 12.07 15.03 20.22
CA PRO A 269 12.29 15.74 18.95
C PRO A 269 12.17 14.81 17.72
N ASP A 270 12.49 13.53 17.88
CA ASP A 270 12.32 12.49 16.85
C ASP A 270 10.96 11.76 16.93
N GLY A 271 10.09 12.18 17.86
CA GLY A 271 8.82 11.55 18.21
C GLY A 271 7.69 11.91 17.26
N ASN A 272 7.78 11.48 15.99
CA ASN A 272 6.76 11.58 14.93
C ASN A 272 5.64 12.62 15.18
N PRO A 273 5.95 13.93 15.20
CA PRO A 273 4.96 14.99 15.30
C PRO A 273 3.90 14.80 14.24
N SER A 274 2.65 14.75 14.72
CA SER A 274 1.51 14.43 13.90
C SER A 274 0.48 15.51 14.13
N ALA A 275 -0.02 16.06 13.03
CA ALA A 275 -1.12 16.98 13.04
C ALA A 275 -2.06 16.67 11.89
N TYR A 276 -3.33 17.00 12.08
CA TYR A 276 -4.31 17.06 11.01
C TYR A 276 -5.22 18.25 11.29
N ALA A 277 -5.77 18.82 10.22
CA ALA A 277 -6.73 19.90 10.28
C ALA A 277 -7.65 19.82 9.05
N TRP A 278 -8.95 20.06 9.23
CA TRP A 278 -9.88 20.10 8.10
C TRP A 278 -10.10 21.52 7.60
N ALA A 279 -9.70 21.75 6.35
CA ALA A 279 -10.00 22.98 5.62
C ALA A 279 -11.45 22.96 5.07
N ASN A 280 -12.40 23.56 5.79
CA ASN A 280 -13.82 23.58 5.42
C ASN A 280 -14.39 24.95 5.05
N GLN A 281 -13.61 26.03 5.10
CA GLN A 281 -14.04 27.38 4.70
C GLN A 281 -13.25 27.84 3.45
N PRO A 282 -13.66 27.43 2.24
CA PRO A 282 -12.86 27.62 1.03
C PRO A 282 -12.74 29.08 0.58
N SER A 283 -13.67 29.95 0.99
CA SER A 283 -13.67 31.38 0.70
C SER A 283 -12.97 32.24 1.74
N ALA A 284 -12.75 31.73 2.96
CA ALA A 284 -12.09 32.46 4.03
C ALA A 284 -10.60 32.64 3.73
N ALA A 285 -10.07 33.85 3.99
CA ALA A 285 -8.64 34.12 3.84
C ALA A 285 -7.80 33.44 4.94
N SER A 286 -8.32 33.38 6.17
CA SER A 286 -7.72 32.67 7.28
C SER A 286 -8.77 32.35 8.34
N TYR A 287 -8.67 31.18 9.00
CA TYR A 287 -9.57 30.80 10.10
C TYR A 287 -8.97 29.69 10.97
N ALA A 288 -9.43 29.62 12.22
CA ALA A 288 -9.18 28.49 13.11
C ALA A 288 -10.09 27.31 12.69
N PRO A 289 -9.54 26.12 12.38
CA PRO A 289 -10.33 24.94 12.08
C PRO A 289 -11.16 24.49 13.28
N SER A 290 -12.24 23.75 13.03
CA SER A 290 -13.02 23.17 14.13
C SER A 290 -12.14 22.24 14.98
N SER A 291 -12.18 22.40 16.31
CA SER A 291 -11.49 21.54 17.30
C SER A 291 -11.87 20.05 17.22
N THR A 292 -12.96 19.74 16.52
CA THR A 292 -13.39 18.37 16.22
C THR A 292 -12.51 17.73 15.13
N TYR A 293 -12.04 18.52 14.19
CA TYR A 293 -11.32 18.07 12.99
C TYR A 293 -9.90 18.61 12.93
N GLN A 294 -9.33 18.93 14.09
CA GLN A 294 -7.92 19.25 14.21
C GLN A 294 -7.28 18.52 15.39
N PHE A 295 -5.98 18.26 15.25
CA PHE A 295 -5.11 17.68 16.26
C PHE A 295 -3.71 18.23 16.05
N ALA A 296 -3.07 18.66 17.13
CA ALA A 296 -1.66 18.99 17.17
C ALA A 296 -1.04 18.18 18.31
N GLY A 297 -0.15 17.25 17.97
CA GLY A 297 0.38 16.26 18.92
C GLY A 297 1.34 16.80 20.00
N PHE A 298 1.78 18.06 19.90
CA PHE A 298 2.93 18.57 20.68
C PHE A 298 2.62 19.70 21.66
N ASP A 299 1.67 20.59 21.39
CA ASP A 299 1.50 21.83 22.15
C ASP A 299 0.05 22.13 22.52
N GLY A 300 -0.92 21.33 22.03
CA GLY A 300 -2.34 21.62 22.21
C GLY A 300 -2.79 22.91 21.52
N ASN A 301 -1.92 23.55 20.73
CA ASN A 301 -2.26 24.74 19.98
C ASN A 301 -3.21 24.37 18.85
N GLN A 302 -4.14 25.27 18.57
CA GLN A 302 -4.99 25.14 17.40
C GLN A 302 -4.21 25.54 16.17
N GLY A 303 -4.34 24.76 15.11
CA GLY A 303 -3.84 25.15 13.79
C GLY A 303 -4.59 26.38 13.29
N THR A 304 -3.98 27.09 12.35
CA THR A 304 -4.66 28.11 11.54
C THR A 304 -4.59 27.65 10.10
N ILE A 305 -5.71 27.74 9.36
CA ILE A 305 -5.72 27.50 7.93
C ILE A 305 -5.72 28.84 7.24
N THR A 306 -4.70 29.11 6.43
CA THR A 306 -4.58 30.33 5.65
C THR A 306 -4.66 29.99 4.17
N ARG A 307 -5.54 30.70 3.47
CA ARG A 307 -5.69 30.60 2.03
C ARG A 307 -4.75 31.59 1.36
N SER A 308 -3.72 31.10 0.69
CA SER A 308 -2.76 31.93 -0.06
C SER A 308 -3.24 32.27 -1.47
N ALA A 309 -4.09 31.44 -2.07
CA ALA A 309 -4.74 31.68 -3.36
C ALA A 309 -6.04 30.84 -3.51
N VAL A 310 -6.80 31.00 -4.60
CA VAL A 310 -7.89 30.04 -4.93
C VAL A 310 -7.29 28.64 -5.02
N GLY A 311 -7.75 27.71 -4.17
CA GLY A 311 -7.30 26.32 -4.17
C GLY A 311 -5.97 26.04 -3.45
N THR A 312 -5.31 27.06 -2.89
CA THR A 312 -4.03 26.90 -2.18
C THR A 312 -4.18 27.30 -0.71
N TYR A 313 -3.82 26.39 0.19
CA TYR A 313 -3.95 26.53 1.63
C TYR A 313 -2.65 26.12 2.34
N GLY A 314 -2.34 26.75 3.47
CA GLY A 314 -1.19 26.46 4.33
C GLY A 314 -1.48 26.73 5.80
#